data_AF-A0A1X7GFD8-F1
#
_entry.id   AF-A0A1X7GFD8-F1
#
_cell.length_a   1.000
_cell.length_b   1.000
_cell.length_c   1.000
_cell.angle_alpha   90.00
_cell.angle_beta   90.00
_cell.angle_gamma   90.00
#
_symmetry.space_group_name_H-M   'P 1'
#
loop_
_entity.id
_entity.type
_entity.pdbx_description
1 polymer ?
#
loop_
_entity_poly.entity_id
_entity_poly.type
_entity_poly.pdbx_seq_one_letter_code
_entity_poly.pdbx_strand_id
1 'polypeptide(L)'
;MTEQMIYSVEGESQALKQAVASAQATFKFFWREMSWEARRIVKCLDMAAVKMSFMLDPDDPDIPVVENMWVSDIDFDGKTITGVLMNEPRWATAFKAGDPVSLPFAALNDWMFVLDGRVYGGFTVDALRSSMADDERAGHDAAWGLDFGEPGSVELVPAAEGQAPLRLSRALSSEADQQLLAYLEQGDHPMALNMREKLEEALQQYPGMITDFDDDGWLLLHREVLAGNYPVVQALLRHGADPLAANSIGQTSQVLAREAGWPRIARLLQGEGADEPEPSEAKGFSLRPVGLVLVAVALAWLYFLVVVPVNSARAGQAVEVAGKLDFMAAVLILSSGALCSNGAGYFKLRQRTPQWGASRALDIGAMLAALLVACALHDQVQRYVIGH
;
A
#
# COMPACT_ATOMS: atom_id res chain seq x y z
N MET A 1 -24.03 0.18 -24.89
CA MET A 1 -24.44 -0.91 -23.98
C MET A 1 -23.93 -2.19 -24.59
N THR A 2 -22.71 -2.58 -24.25
CA THR A 2 -22.19 -3.91 -24.56
C THR A 2 -22.91 -4.88 -23.64
N GLU A 3 -23.61 -5.86 -24.20
CA GLU A 3 -24.17 -6.98 -23.45
C GLU A 3 -23.00 -7.69 -22.76
N GLN A 4 -22.78 -7.42 -21.47
CA GLN A 4 -21.91 -8.24 -20.65
C GLN A 4 -22.59 -9.60 -20.54
N MET A 5 -22.16 -10.55 -21.36
CA MET A 5 -22.54 -11.95 -21.17
C MET A 5 -21.95 -12.41 -19.83
N ILE A 6 -22.78 -12.40 -18.80
CA ILE A 6 -22.47 -13.04 -17.52
C ILE A 6 -22.55 -14.54 -17.78
N TYR A 7 -21.42 -15.23 -17.72
CA TYR A 7 -21.32 -16.69 -17.82
C TYR A 7 -21.91 -17.32 -16.56
N SER A 8 -23.24 -17.36 -16.44
CA SER A 8 -23.89 -18.01 -15.32
C SER A 8 -24.11 -19.49 -15.60
N VAL A 9 -23.67 -20.33 -14.67
CA VAL A 9 -24.05 -21.76 -14.67
C VAL A 9 -25.53 -21.86 -14.28
N GLU A 10 -26.30 -22.74 -14.94
CA GLU A 10 -27.68 -23.02 -14.53
C GLU A 10 -27.71 -23.48 -13.05
N GLY A 11 -28.48 -22.78 -12.21
CA GLY A 11 -28.58 -23.07 -10.77
C GLY A 11 -27.73 -22.19 -9.84
N GLU A 12 -26.93 -21.24 -10.35
CA GLU A 12 -26.19 -20.31 -9.50
C GLU A 12 -27.11 -19.35 -8.73
N SER A 13 -26.85 -19.20 -7.42
CA SER A 13 -27.59 -18.29 -6.56
C SER A 13 -27.45 -16.84 -7.03
N GLN A 14 -28.50 -16.03 -6.84
CA GLN A 14 -28.47 -14.60 -7.18
C GLN A 14 -27.30 -13.87 -6.47
N ALA A 15 -26.96 -14.32 -5.27
CA ALA A 15 -25.87 -13.77 -4.48
C ALA A 15 -24.49 -14.05 -5.12
N LEU A 16 -24.30 -15.18 -5.81
CA LEU A 16 -23.07 -15.48 -6.54
C LEU A 16 -22.96 -14.66 -7.82
N LYS A 17 -24.06 -14.50 -8.57
CA LYS A 17 -24.08 -13.65 -9.77
C LYS A 17 -23.76 -12.18 -9.43
N GLN A 18 -24.29 -11.67 -8.33
CA GLN A 18 -23.95 -10.35 -7.82
C GLN A 18 -22.48 -10.25 -7.41
N ALA A 19 -21.93 -11.28 -6.75
CA ALA A 19 -20.52 -11.32 -6.37
C ALA A 19 -19.59 -11.26 -7.59
N VAL A 20 -19.89 -12.00 -8.65
CA VAL A 20 -19.14 -11.95 -9.92
C VAL A 20 -19.18 -10.54 -10.52
N ALA A 21 -20.36 -9.91 -10.57
CA ALA A 21 -20.48 -8.54 -11.06
C ALA A 21 -19.67 -7.53 -10.22
N SER A 22 -19.69 -7.67 -8.90
CA SER A 22 -18.87 -6.85 -7.99
C SER A 22 -17.37 -7.07 -8.22
N ALA A 23 -16.93 -8.32 -8.41
CA ALA A 23 -15.54 -8.63 -8.72
C ALA A 23 -15.10 -7.97 -10.04
N GLN A 24 -15.88 -8.11 -11.10
CA GLN A 24 -15.60 -7.46 -12.39
C GLN A 24 -15.55 -5.93 -12.27
N ALA A 25 -16.50 -5.32 -11.55
CA ALA A 25 -16.55 -3.86 -11.37
C ALA A 25 -15.34 -3.29 -10.60
N THR A 26 -14.72 -4.11 -9.75
CA THR A 26 -13.61 -3.70 -8.88
C THR A 26 -12.24 -4.26 -9.28
N PHE A 27 -12.17 -5.05 -10.36
CA PHE A 27 -10.93 -5.63 -10.88
C PHE A 27 -9.83 -4.60 -11.14
N LYS A 28 -10.20 -3.37 -11.49
CA LYS A 28 -9.24 -2.27 -11.68
C LYS A 28 -8.35 -2.01 -10.45
N PHE A 29 -8.85 -2.24 -9.23
CA PHE A 29 -8.06 -2.11 -8.00
C PHE A 29 -7.03 -3.24 -7.89
N PHE A 30 -7.45 -4.48 -8.17
CA PHE A 30 -6.54 -5.63 -8.28
C PHE A 30 -5.45 -5.38 -9.32
N TRP A 31 -5.83 -4.94 -10.51
CA TRP A 31 -4.87 -4.68 -11.59
C TRP A 31 -3.88 -3.56 -11.24
N ARG A 32 -4.36 -2.51 -10.55
CA ARG A 32 -3.49 -1.44 -10.04
C ARG A 32 -2.41 -2.01 -9.12
N GLU A 33 -2.77 -2.85 -8.16
CA GLU A 33 -1.82 -3.52 -7.26
C GLU A 33 -0.85 -4.43 -8.03
N MET A 34 -1.36 -5.27 -8.94
CA MET A 34 -0.54 -6.16 -9.76
C MET A 34 0.48 -5.41 -10.61
N SER A 35 0.09 -4.26 -11.18
CA SER A 35 1.03 -3.42 -11.93
C SER A 35 2.21 -2.98 -11.07
N TRP A 36 1.98 -2.66 -9.79
CA TRP A 36 3.04 -2.25 -8.86
C TRP A 36 3.86 -3.44 -8.39
N GLU A 37 3.20 -4.56 -8.12
CA GLU A 37 3.84 -5.80 -7.72
C GLU A 37 4.81 -6.32 -8.81
N ALA A 38 4.44 -6.20 -10.08
CA ALA A 38 5.28 -6.57 -11.21
C ALA A 38 6.63 -5.80 -11.19
N ARG A 39 6.61 -4.53 -10.79
CA ARG A 39 7.80 -3.66 -10.71
C ARG A 39 8.69 -3.93 -9.49
N ARG A 40 8.23 -4.74 -8.51
CA ARG A 40 9.02 -5.05 -7.31
C ARG A 40 10.06 -6.15 -7.58
N ILE A 41 11.27 -5.92 -7.08
CA ILE A 41 12.36 -6.92 -7.03
C ILE A 41 12.01 -8.01 -6.01
N VAL A 42 11.55 -7.61 -4.82
CA VAL A 42 11.08 -8.53 -3.78
C VAL A 42 9.56 -8.45 -3.76
N LYS A 43 8.90 -9.57 -4.09
CA LYS A 43 7.45 -9.67 -4.06
C LYS A 43 6.93 -9.48 -2.63
N CYS A 44 5.85 -8.73 -2.50
CA CYS A 44 5.19 -8.43 -1.23
C CYS A 44 3.88 -9.18 -1.08
N LEU A 45 3.24 -9.58 -2.20
CA LEU A 45 2.01 -10.37 -2.14
C LEU A 45 2.35 -11.82 -1.85
N ASP A 46 1.66 -12.42 -0.89
CA ASP A 46 1.78 -13.85 -0.58
C ASP A 46 1.14 -14.68 -1.71
N MET A 47 0.10 -14.14 -2.33
CA MET A 47 -0.62 -14.75 -3.45
C MET A 47 -1.37 -13.68 -4.23
N ALA A 48 -1.48 -13.85 -5.55
CA ALA A 48 -2.42 -13.12 -6.38
C ALA A 48 -2.98 -14.06 -7.45
N ALA A 49 -4.30 -14.13 -7.54
CA ALA A 49 -4.98 -15.06 -8.43
C ALA A 49 -6.31 -14.50 -8.91
N VAL A 50 -6.68 -14.86 -10.14
CA VAL A 50 -8.00 -14.61 -10.71
C VAL A 50 -8.70 -15.94 -10.98
N LYS A 51 -10.01 -15.98 -10.79
CA LYS A 51 -10.82 -17.14 -11.10
C LYS A 51 -11.49 -16.90 -12.45
N MET A 52 -11.23 -17.78 -13.41
CA MET A 52 -11.69 -17.66 -14.79
C MET A 52 -12.66 -18.79 -15.13
N SER A 53 -13.67 -18.45 -15.94
CA SER A 53 -14.71 -19.37 -16.42
C SER A 53 -14.30 -19.98 -17.76
N PHE A 54 -14.12 -21.29 -17.82
CA PHE A 54 -13.80 -22.03 -19.04
C PHE A 54 -15.05 -22.72 -19.57
N MET A 55 -15.47 -22.37 -20.79
CA MET A 55 -16.61 -22.99 -21.45
C MET A 55 -16.27 -24.42 -21.86
N LEU A 56 -17.17 -25.34 -21.55
CA LEU A 56 -17.10 -26.74 -21.94
C LEU A 56 -18.18 -27.06 -22.99
N ASP A 57 -18.23 -28.31 -23.43
CA ASP A 57 -19.24 -28.78 -24.39
C ASP A 57 -20.64 -28.72 -23.75
N PRO A 58 -21.54 -27.81 -24.19
CA PRO A 58 -22.86 -27.67 -23.60
C PRO A 58 -23.80 -28.82 -23.96
N ASP A 59 -23.44 -29.64 -24.96
CA ASP A 59 -24.28 -30.74 -25.46
C ASP A 59 -24.04 -32.06 -24.69
N ASP A 60 -23.00 -32.11 -23.84
CA ASP A 60 -22.68 -33.28 -23.01
C ASP A 60 -23.37 -33.15 -21.62
N PRO A 61 -24.39 -33.97 -21.32
CA PRO A 61 -25.13 -33.89 -20.05
C PRO A 61 -24.33 -34.39 -18.84
N ASP A 62 -23.19 -35.06 -19.04
CA ASP A 62 -22.36 -35.62 -17.97
C ASP A 62 -21.31 -34.63 -17.44
N ILE A 63 -21.15 -33.46 -18.09
CA ILE A 63 -20.21 -32.40 -17.69
C ILE A 63 -20.92 -31.06 -17.44
N PRO A 64 -20.40 -30.19 -16.57
CA PRO A 64 -20.94 -28.85 -16.41
C PRO A 64 -20.66 -28.00 -17.66
N VAL A 65 -21.50 -27.00 -17.91
CA VAL A 65 -21.32 -26.06 -19.04
C VAL A 65 -20.06 -25.20 -18.87
N VAL A 66 -19.67 -24.94 -17.61
CA VAL A 66 -18.50 -24.11 -17.27
C VAL A 66 -17.71 -24.78 -16.16
N GLU A 67 -16.39 -24.78 -16.31
CA GLU A 67 -15.46 -25.07 -15.23
C GLU A 67 -14.74 -23.79 -14.79
N ASN A 68 -14.77 -23.49 -13.49
CA ASN A 68 -14.11 -22.32 -12.93
C ASN A 68 -12.74 -22.69 -12.34
N MET A 69 -11.68 -22.03 -12.78
CA MET A 69 -10.31 -22.35 -12.36
C MET A 69 -9.51 -21.11 -11.97
N TRP A 70 -8.57 -21.28 -11.05
CA TRP A 70 -7.68 -20.21 -10.59
C TRP A 70 -6.48 -20.07 -11.52
N VAL A 71 -6.10 -18.83 -11.80
CA VAL A 71 -5.02 -18.43 -12.70
C VAL A 71 -4.11 -17.44 -11.97
N SER A 72 -2.80 -17.69 -11.96
CA SER A 72 -1.74 -16.84 -11.40
C SER A 72 -0.96 -16.13 -12.52
N ASP A 73 0.11 -15.39 -12.15
CA ASP A 73 0.99 -14.67 -13.08
C ASP A 73 0.21 -13.80 -14.09
N ILE A 74 -0.70 -13.02 -13.54
CA ILE A 74 -1.74 -12.33 -14.28
C ILE A 74 -1.16 -11.14 -15.05
N ASP A 75 -1.47 -11.08 -16.34
CA ASP A 75 -1.32 -9.90 -17.18
C ASP A 75 -2.67 -9.51 -17.82
N PHE A 76 -2.82 -8.23 -18.15
CA PHE A 76 -4.07 -7.67 -18.63
C PHE A 76 -3.80 -6.54 -19.63
N ASP A 77 -4.43 -6.66 -20.80
CA ASP A 77 -4.29 -5.72 -21.92
C ASP A 77 -5.50 -4.77 -22.07
N GLY A 78 -6.41 -4.74 -21.10
CA GLY A 78 -7.67 -4.00 -21.17
C GLY A 78 -8.86 -4.82 -21.68
N LYS A 79 -8.63 -5.95 -22.34
CA LYS A 79 -9.68 -6.81 -22.93
C LYS A 79 -9.57 -8.27 -22.54
N THR A 80 -8.36 -8.76 -22.39
CA THR A 80 -8.00 -10.16 -22.22
C THR A 80 -7.13 -10.28 -20.99
N ILE A 81 -7.42 -11.27 -20.17
CA ILE A 81 -6.60 -11.66 -19.04
C ILE A 81 -5.77 -12.86 -19.49
N THR A 82 -4.45 -12.74 -19.34
CA THR A 82 -3.51 -13.84 -19.55
C THR A 82 -2.89 -14.24 -18.22
N GLY A 83 -2.43 -15.49 -18.12
CA GLY A 83 -1.76 -15.98 -16.93
C GLY A 83 -1.48 -17.48 -16.99
N VAL A 84 -1.19 -18.07 -15.84
CA VAL A 84 -0.83 -19.48 -15.70
C VAL A 84 -1.87 -20.20 -14.85
N LEU A 85 -2.38 -21.33 -15.35
CA LEU A 85 -3.39 -22.11 -14.64
C LEU A 85 -2.82 -22.73 -13.36
N MET A 86 -3.47 -22.51 -12.21
CA MET A 86 -3.00 -22.99 -10.90
C MET A 86 -3.46 -24.41 -10.57
N ASN A 87 -4.69 -24.75 -10.97
CA ASN A 87 -5.34 -25.99 -10.56
C ASN A 87 -5.45 -26.97 -11.73
N GLU A 88 -5.46 -28.27 -11.43
CA GLU A 88 -5.71 -29.29 -12.44
C GLU A 88 -7.19 -29.29 -12.85
N PRO A 89 -7.51 -29.15 -14.14
CA PRO A 89 -8.89 -29.24 -14.62
C PRO A 89 -9.47 -30.63 -14.39
N ARG A 90 -10.75 -30.66 -14.05
CA ARG A 90 -11.52 -31.89 -13.95
C ARG A 90 -12.18 -32.27 -15.28
N TRP A 91 -12.68 -31.30 -16.03
CA TRP A 91 -13.43 -31.53 -17.27
C TRP A 91 -12.77 -30.88 -18.49
N ALA A 92 -12.11 -29.74 -18.33
CA ALA A 92 -11.37 -29.06 -19.38
C ALA A 92 -10.04 -29.77 -19.70
N THR A 93 -10.12 -31.03 -20.15
CA THR A 93 -8.98 -31.95 -20.39
C THR A 93 -7.98 -31.48 -21.45
N ALA A 94 -8.31 -30.42 -22.20
CA ALA A 94 -7.39 -29.74 -23.11
C ALA A 94 -6.30 -28.94 -22.38
N PHE A 95 -6.48 -28.65 -21.09
CA PHE A 95 -5.55 -27.89 -20.25
C PHE A 95 -5.00 -28.78 -19.14
N LYS A 96 -3.87 -28.36 -18.55
CA LYS A 96 -3.29 -28.90 -17.31
C LYS A 96 -2.77 -27.77 -16.43
N ALA A 97 -2.58 -28.04 -15.14
CA ALA A 97 -1.94 -27.08 -14.25
C ALA A 97 -0.56 -26.65 -14.79
N GLY A 98 -0.27 -25.35 -14.73
CA GLY A 98 0.93 -24.74 -15.28
C GLY A 98 0.83 -24.31 -16.75
N ASP A 99 -0.27 -24.60 -17.45
CA ASP A 99 -0.45 -24.12 -18.82
C ASP A 99 -0.70 -22.61 -18.87
N PRO A 100 -0.14 -21.90 -19.87
CA PRO A 100 -0.50 -20.52 -20.14
C PRO A 100 -1.93 -20.47 -20.71
N VAL A 101 -2.73 -19.56 -20.18
CA VAL A 101 -4.12 -19.35 -20.60
C VAL A 101 -4.36 -17.89 -20.96
N SER A 102 -5.31 -17.68 -21.87
CA SER A 102 -5.69 -16.35 -22.37
C SER A 102 -7.20 -16.34 -22.58
N LEU A 103 -7.92 -15.59 -21.76
CA LEU A 103 -9.38 -15.53 -21.80
C LEU A 103 -9.88 -14.07 -21.81
N PRO A 104 -11.02 -13.78 -22.45
CA PRO A 104 -11.59 -12.44 -22.42
C PRO A 104 -11.95 -12.03 -20.98
N PHE A 105 -11.89 -10.73 -20.69
CA PHE A 105 -12.23 -10.16 -19.38
C PHE A 105 -13.62 -10.58 -18.88
N ALA A 106 -14.57 -10.77 -19.79
CA ALA A 106 -15.92 -11.23 -19.45
C ALA A 106 -15.92 -12.60 -18.73
N ALA A 107 -14.90 -13.44 -18.94
CA ALA A 107 -14.76 -14.74 -18.29
C ALA A 107 -14.27 -14.65 -16.83
N LEU A 108 -13.89 -13.45 -16.36
CA LEU A 108 -13.52 -13.21 -14.97
C LEU A 108 -14.71 -13.51 -14.04
N ASN A 109 -14.53 -14.48 -13.17
CA ASN A 109 -15.50 -14.87 -12.14
C ASN A 109 -15.19 -14.18 -10.81
N ASP A 110 -13.91 -14.12 -10.42
CA ASP A 110 -13.46 -13.50 -9.18
C ASP A 110 -11.99 -13.10 -9.26
N TRP A 111 -11.52 -12.29 -8.32
CA TRP A 111 -10.09 -11.99 -8.15
C TRP A 111 -9.78 -11.89 -6.67
N MET A 112 -8.55 -12.25 -6.29
CA MET A 112 -8.06 -11.96 -4.94
C MET A 112 -6.54 -11.79 -4.93
N PHE A 113 -6.06 -10.98 -3.99
CA PHE A 113 -4.65 -11.00 -3.60
C PHE A 113 -4.53 -11.09 -2.08
N VAL A 114 -3.36 -11.54 -1.63
CA VAL A 114 -3.05 -11.76 -0.22
C VAL A 114 -1.82 -10.94 0.14
N LEU A 115 -1.94 -10.18 1.23
CA LEU A 115 -0.85 -9.40 1.81
C LEU A 115 -0.81 -9.66 3.31
N ASP A 116 0.32 -10.14 3.81
CA ASP A 116 0.52 -10.50 5.22
C ASP A 116 -0.57 -11.47 5.74
N GLY A 117 -0.97 -12.44 4.91
CA GLY A 117 -2.02 -13.41 5.18
C GLY A 117 -3.47 -12.87 5.11
N ARG A 118 -3.66 -11.57 4.88
CA ARG A 118 -4.98 -10.92 4.72
C ARG A 118 -5.43 -10.97 3.27
N VAL A 119 -6.68 -11.37 3.03
CA VAL A 119 -7.26 -11.44 1.67
C VAL A 119 -7.96 -10.14 1.30
N TYR A 120 -7.71 -9.69 0.07
CA TYR A 120 -8.40 -8.59 -0.59
C TYR A 120 -9.12 -9.12 -1.83
N GLY A 121 -10.32 -8.63 -2.10
CA GLY A 121 -11.23 -9.21 -3.10
C GLY A 121 -11.91 -10.49 -2.60
N GLY A 122 -12.02 -11.50 -3.46
CA GLY A 122 -12.61 -12.78 -3.12
C GLY A 122 -14.13 -12.71 -2.93
N PHE A 123 -14.84 -12.02 -3.82
CA PHE A 123 -16.28 -11.79 -3.70
C PHE A 123 -17.08 -13.09 -3.75
N THR A 124 -16.71 -14.02 -4.62
CA THR A 124 -17.37 -15.31 -4.75
C THR A 124 -17.01 -16.25 -3.60
N VAL A 125 -15.80 -16.10 -3.05
CA VAL A 125 -15.39 -16.79 -1.83
C VAL A 125 -16.19 -16.29 -0.64
N ASP A 126 -16.38 -14.98 -0.48
CA ASP A 126 -17.26 -14.42 0.55
C ASP A 126 -18.72 -14.87 0.37
N ALA A 127 -19.20 -14.98 -0.87
CA ALA A 127 -20.55 -15.49 -1.15
C ALA A 127 -20.75 -16.91 -0.62
N LEU A 128 -19.75 -17.76 -0.80
CA LEU A 128 -19.73 -19.12 -0.29
C LEU A 128 -19.64 -19.12 1.25
N ARG A 129 -18.66 -18.39 1.81
CA ARG A 129 -18.43 -18.28 3.27
C ARG A 129 -19.63 -17.73 4.02
N SER A 130 -20.37 -16.81 3.43
CA SER A 130 -21.59 -16.23 4.01
C SER A 130 -22.71 -17.25 4.22
N SER A 131 -22.68 -18.39 3.51
CA SER A 131 -23.67 -19.46 3.64
C SER A 131 -23.26 -20.57 4.62
N MET A 132 -21.99 -20.59 5.03
CA MET A 132 -21.43 -21.60 5.93
C MET A 132 -21.74 -21.27 7.39
N ALA A 133 -21.90 -22.31 8.20
CA ALA A 133 -21.93 -22.17 9.66
C ALA A 133 -20.56 -21.69 10.18
N ASP A 134 -20.52 -21.13 11.40
CA ASP A 134 -19.31 -20.50 11.94
C ASP A 134 -18.13 -21.47 12.08
N ASP A 135 -18.40 -22.73 12.43
CA ASP A 135 -17.41 -23.80 12.56
C ASP A 135 -16.89 -24.28 11.20
N GLU A 136 -17.78 -24.47 10.23
CA GLU A 136 -17.43 -24.80 8.85
C GLU A 136 -16.59 -23.70 8.21
N ARG A 137 -16.97 -22.44 8.41
CA ARG A 137 -16.23 -21.27 7.91
C ARG A 137 -14.84 -21.17 8.56
N ALA A 138 -14.72 -21.42 9.86
CA ALA A 138 -13.42 -21.47 10.52
C ALA A 138 -12.55 -22.61 9.97
N GLY A 139 -13.14 -23.77 9.67
CA GLY A 139 -12.46 -24.89 9.02
C GLY A 139 -11.99 -24.54 7.60
N HIS A 140 -12.83 -23.85 6.83
CA HIS A 140 -12.48 -23.33 5.50
C HIS A 140 -11.28 -22.38 5.59
N ASP A 141 -11.35 -21.35 6.43
CA ASP A 141 -10.31 -20.33 6.56
C ASP A 141 -8.98 -20.96 7.05
N ALA A 142 -9.05 -21.93 7.97
CA ALA A 142 -7.89 -22.70 8.43
C ALA A 142 -7.27 -23.60 7.35
N ALA A 143 -8.08 -24.16 6.45
CA ALA A 143 -7.60 -25.00 5.35
C ALA A 143 -6.80 -24.19 4.31
N TRP A 144 -7.21 -22.95 4.07
CA TRP A 144 -6.47 -22.02 3.22
C TRP A 144 -5.30 -21.38 3.96
N GLY A 145 -5.38 -21.25 5.28
CA GLY A 145 -4.39 -20.53 6.08
C GLY A 145 -4.42 -19.01 5.85
N LEU A 146 -5.58 -18.47 5.46
CA LEU A 146 -5.76 -17.07 5.07
C LEU A 146 -6.84 -16.38 5.92
N ASP A 147 -6.66 -15.09 6.19
CA ASP A 147 -7.66 -14.24 6.83
C ASP A 147 -8.53 -13.54 5.78
N PHE A 148 -9.72 -14.12 5.55
CA PHE A 148 -10.73 -13.57 4.65
C PHE A 148 -11.63 -12.50 5.30
N GLY A 149 -11.35 -12.09 6.54
CA GLY A 149 -12.13 -11.07 7.23
C GLY A 149 -13.56 -11.49 7.60
N GLU A 150 -14.38 -10.48 7.93
CA GLU A 150 -15.76 -10.67 8.37
C GLU A 150 -16.67 -11.10 7.20
N PRO A 151 -17.49 -12.16 7.38
CA PRO A 151 -18.38 -12.63 6.33
C PRO A 151 -19.40 -11.56 5.92
N GLY A 152 -19.64 -11.43 4.62
CA GLY A 152 -20.50 -10.41 4.03
C GLY A 152 -19.78 -9.09 3.73
N SER A 153 -18.49 -8.99 4.08
CA SER A 153 -17.65 -7.81 3.82
C SER A 153 -16.43 -8.16 2.98
N VAL A 154 -16.02 -7.22 2.13
CA VAL A 154 -14.88 -7.36 1.23
C VAL A 154 -13.99 -6.12 1.32
N GLU A 155 -12.68 -6.31 1.37
CA GLU A 155 -11.68 -5.25 1.33
C GLU A 155 -11.02 -5.23 -0.07
N LEU A 156 -10.86 -4.05 -0.69
CA LEU A 156 -10.27 -3.96 -2.04
C LEU A 156 -8.81 -3.52 -2.04
N VAL A 157 -8.44 -2.70 -1.07
CA VAL A 157 -7.10 -2.12 -0.95
C VAL A 157 -6.64 -2.17 0.50
N PRO A 158 -5.33 -2.31 0.77
CA PRO A 158 -4.81 -2.23 2.11
C PRO A 158 -5.08 -0.85 2.73
N ALA A 159 -5.47 -0.82 4.00
CA ALA A 159 -5.60 0.42 4.74
C ALA A 159 -4.22 1.07 4.97
N ALA A 160 -4.17 2.39 5.05
CA ALA A 160 -2.96 3.09 5.42
C ALA A 160 -2.54 2.71 6.86
N GLU A 161 -1.24 2.79 7.15
CA GLU A 161 -0.70 2.38 8.45
C GLU A 161 -1.41 3.09 9.62
N GLY A 162 -1.97 2.31 10.55
CA GLY A 162 -2.71 2.83 11.70
C GLY A 162 -4.15 3.25 11.43
N GLN A 163 -4.66 3.08 10.20
CA GLN A 163 -6.07 3.28 9.87
C GLN A 163 -6.87 1.97 9.94
N ALA A 164 -8.17 2.09 10.16
CA ALA A 164 -9.07 0.94 10.13
C ALA A 164 -9.25 0.42 8.69
N PRO A 165 -9.49 -0.90 8.52
CA PRO A 165 -9.77 -1.48 7.21
C PRO A 165 -11.01 -0.86 6.58
N LEU A 166 -10.93 -0.61 5.27
CA LEU A 166 -12.04 -0.08 4.47
C LEU A 166 -12.85 -1.26 3.92
N ARG A 167 -13.98 -1.53 4.55
CA ARG A 167 -14.84 -2.68 4.24
C ARG A 167 -16.05 -2.25 3.42
N LEU A 168 -16.27 -2.96 2.34
CA LEU A 168 -17.45 -2.84 1.48
C LEU A 168 -18.36 -4.03 1.67
N SER A 169 -19.66 -3.86 1.41
CA SER A 169 -20.55 -5.01 1.24
C SER A 169 -20.20 -5.76 -0.03
N ARG A 170 -20.37 -7.09 -0.02
CA ARG A 170 -20.15 -7.91 -1.22
C ARG A 170 -20.97 -7.47 -2.44
N ALA A 171 -22.18 -6.97 -2.22
CA ALA A 171 -23.08 -6.56 -3.30
C ALA A 171 -22.77 -5.17 -3.88
N LEU A 172 -21.92 -4.36 -3.21
CA LEU A 172 -21.59 -2.99 -3.58
C LEU A 172 -22.82 -2.09 -3.85
N SER A 173 -23.94 -2.41 -3.19
CA SER A 173 -25.25 -1.82 -3.50
C SER A 173 -25.67 -0.73 -2.52
N SER A 174 -25.02 -0.62 -1.36
CA SER A 174 -25.38 0.38 -0.35
C SER A 174 -24.85 1.76 -0.71
N GLU A 175 -25.48 2.81 -0.20
CA GLU A 175 -25.00 4.18 -0.38
C GLU A 175 -23.59 4.36 0.23
N ALA A 176 -23.32 3.69 1.36
CA ALA A 176 -22.00 3.66 1.97
C ALA A 176 -20.95 3.03 1.05
N ASP A 177 -21.29 1.94 0.33
CA ASP A 177 -20.39 1.32 -0.64
C ASP A 177 -20.06 2.27 -1.78
N GLN A 178 -21.07 2.97 -2.32
CA GLN A 178 -20.88 3.91 -3.43
C GLN A 178 -20.00 5.09 -3.01
N GLN A 179 -20.22 5.63 -1.80
CA GLN A 179 -19.38 6.70 -1.24
C GLN A 179 -17.94 6.23 -1.03
N LEU A 180 -17.76 5.03 -0.47
CA LEU A 180 -16.44 4.47 -0.22
C LEU A 180 -15.70 4.12 -1.53
N LEU A 181 -16.38 3.55 -2.52
CA LEU A 181 -15.82 3.33 -3.86
C LEU A 181 -15.39 4.65 -4.51
N ALA A 182 -16.23 5.69 -4.46
CA ALA A 182 -15.87 7.00 -4.98
C ALA A 182 -14.65 7.60 -4.26
N TYR A 183 -14.52 7.39 -2.95
CA TYR A 183 -13.33 7.77 -2.18
C TYR A 183 -12.09 6.99 -2.64
N LEU A 184 -12.19 5.66 -2.79
CA LEU A 184 -11.09 4.80 -3.24
C LEU A 184 -10.64 5.11 -4.67
N GLU A 185 -11.56 5.51 -5.55
CA GLU A 185 -11.27 5.94 -6.93
C GLU A 185 -10.56 7.28 -7.00
N GLN A 186 -10.77 8.16 -6.02
CA GLN A 186 -10.03 9.41 -5.88
C GLN A 186 -8.67 9.19 -5.21
N GLY A 187 -8.54 8.13 -4.42
CA GLY A 187 -7.31 7.73 -3.75
C GLY A 187 -6.25 7.20 -4.73
N ASP A 188 -5.07 7.80 -4.68
CA ASP A 188 -3.91 7.37 -5.44
C ASP A 188 -3.14 6.28 -4.68
N HIS A 189 -2.61 5.30 -5.40
CA HIS A 189 -1.79 4.26 -4.81
C HIS A 189 -0.50 4.87 -4.22
N PRO A 190 -0.06 4.49 -3.01
CA PRO A 190 1.12 5.09 -2.37
C PRO A 190 2.38 5.04 -3.24
N MET A 191 2.59 3.97 -4.02
CA MET A 191 3.74 3.91 -4.92
C MET A 191 3.64 4.89 -6.10
N ALA A 192 2.43 5.19 -6.59
CA ALA A 192 2.25 6.17 -7.66
C ALA A 192 2.62 7.59 -7.19
N LEU A 193 2.26 7.94 -5.95
CA LEU A 193 2.65 9.21 -5.32
C LEU A 193 4.18 9.30 -5.16
N ASN A 194 4.80 8.24 -4.62
CA ASN A 194 6.24 8.19 -4.36
C ASN A 194 7.11 8.13 -5.64
N MET A 195 6.59 7.54 -6.73
CA MET A 195 7.33 7.39 -7.99
C MET A 195 7.33 8.65 -8.84
N ARG A 196 6.39 9.57 -8.62
CA ARG A 196 6.18 10.72 -9.50
C ARG A 196 7.43 11.60 -9.64
N GLU A 197 8.05 12.01 -8.54
CA GLU A 197 9.25 12.87 -8.59
C GLU A 197 10.40 12.19 -9.38
N LYS A 198 10.63 10.89 -9.13
CA LYS A 198 11.66 10.13 -9.84
C LYS A 198 11.35 9.95 -11.32
N LEU A 199 10.08 9.78 -11.67
CA LEU A 199 9.66 9.71 -13.07
C LEU A 199 9.92 11.04 -13.76
N GLU A 200 9.55 12.17 -13.17
CA GLU A 200 9.78 13.49 -13.75
C GLU A 200 11.28 13.77 -13.95
N GLU A 201 12.12 13.41 -12.98
CA GLU A 201 13.58 13.46 -13.13
C GLU A 201 14.06 12.58 -14.30
N ALA A 202 13.55 11.35 -14.42
CA ALA A 202 13.89 10.44 -15.51
C ALA A 202 13.45 10.98 -16.87
N LEU A 203 12.28 11.61 -16.97
CA LEU A 203 11.77 12.23 -18.20
C LEU A 203 12.61 13.43 -18.63
N GLN A 204 13.15 14.20 -17.70
CA GLN A 204 14.09 15.28 -18.02
C GLN A 204 15.40 14.74 -18.60
N GLN A 205 15.90 13.63 -18.05
CA GLN A 205 17.14 13.00 -18.52
C GLN A 205 16.94 12.25 -19.84
N TYR A 206 15.80 11.59 -20.02
CA TYR A 206 15.47 10.74 -21.16
C TYR A 206 14.09 11.08 -21.73
N PRO A 207 13.93 12.18 -22.47
CA PRO A 207 12.64 12.58 -23.04
C PRO A 207 12.04 11.57 -24.02
N GLY A 208 12.85 10.68 -24.62
CA GLY A 208 12.35 9.63 -25.53
C GLY A 208 11.40 8.62 -24.86
N MET A 209 11.48 8.48 -23.54
CA MET A 209 10.68 7.50 -22.78
C MET A 209 9.16 7.69 -22.95
N ILE A 210 8.68 8.91 -23.26
CA ILE A 210 7.24 9.16 -23.52
C ILE A 210 6.76 8.61 -24.87
N THR A 211 7.68 8.40 -25.83
CA THR A 211 7.39 7.97 -27.20
C THR A 211 7.88 6.56 -27.50
N ASP A 212 8.73 6.00 -26.64
CA ASP A 212 9.28 4.66 -26.80
C ASP A 212 8.20 3.61 -26.47
N PHE A 213 7.99 2.68 -27.39
CA PHE A 213 7.16 1.52 -27.17
C PHE A 213 7.95 0.45 -26.40
N ASP A 214 7.29 -0.23 -25.48
CA ASP A 214 7.80 -1.44 -24.85
C ASP A 214 7.78 -2.63 -25.83
N ASP A 215 8.25 -3.79 -25.36
CA ASP A 215 8.36 -5.02 -26.17
C ASP A 215 7.00 -5.51 -26.69
N ASP A 216 5.89 -5.14 -26.04
CA ASP A 216 4.53 -5.48 -26.45
C ASP A 216 3.91 -4.42 -27.38
N GLY A 217 4.63 -3.34 -27.68
CA GLY A 217 4.16 -2.23 -28.51
C GLY A 217 3.26 -1.26 -27.74
N TRP A 218 3.51 -1.06 -26.45
CA TRP A 218 2.78 -0.12 -25.59
C TRP A 218 3.67 1.04 -25.14
N LEU A 219 3.12 2.26 -25.16
CA LEU A 219 3.75 3.41 -24.51
C LEU A 219 3.59 3.31 -22.99
N LEU A 220 4.51 3.95 -22.26
CA LEU A 220 4.42 4.11 -20.82
C LEU A 220 3.05 4.70 -20.40
N LEU A 221 2.54 5.68 -21.15
CA LEU A 221 1.22 6.27 -20.90
C LEU A 221 0.08 5.23 -20.94
N HIS A 222 0.14 4.25 -21.85
CA HIS A 222 -0.89 3.21 -21.93
C HIS A 222 -0.93 2.33 -20.68
N ARG A 223 0.25 1.88 -20.21
CA ARG A 223 0.38 1.04 -19.02
C ARG A 223 -0.11 1.75 -17.76
N GLU A 224 0.28 3.01 -17.60
CA GLU A 224 -0.07 3.81 -16.42
C GLU A 224 -1.55 4.19 -16.38
N VAL A 225 -2.17 4.41 -17.55
CA VAL A 225 -3.61 4.63 -17.67
C VAL A 225 -4.40 3.37 -17.36
N LEU A 226 -3.99 2.21 -17.89
CA LEU A 226 -4.65 0.94 -17.63
C LEU A 226 -4.59 0.58 -16.13
N ALA A 227 -3.43 0.82 -15.49
CA ALA A 227 -3.23 0.59 -14.07
C ALA A 227 -3.92 1.61 -13.15
N GLY A 228 -4.39 2.75 -13.66
CA GLY A 228 -5.05 3.75 -12.83
C GLY A 228 -4.12 4.67 -12.03
N ASN A 229 -2.87 4.87 -12.49
CA ASN A 229 -1.87 5.65 -11.77
C ASN A 229 -1.98 7.16 -12.09
N TYR A 230 -3.04 7.80 -11.60
CA TYR A 230 -3.37 9.20 -11.94
C TYR A 230 -2.19 10.19 -11.82
N PRO A 231 -1.39 10.23 -10.74
CA PRO A 231 -0.30 11.21 -10.61
C PRO A 231 0.80 11.01 -11.65
N VAL A 232 1.04 9.76 -12.03
CA VAL A 232 2.00 9.38 -13.07
C VAL A 232 1.47 9.77 -14.45
N VAL A 233 0.20 9.48 -14.74
CA VAL A 233 -0.46 9.89 -15.99
C VAL A 233 -0.44 11.41 -16.14
N GLN A 234 -0.74 12.15 -15.08
CA GLN A 234 -0.70 13.62 -15.08
C GLN A 234 0.71 14.13 -15.40
N ALA A 235 1.76 13.56 -14.79
CA ALA A 235 3.15 13.92 -15.08
C ALA A 235 3.51 13.64 -16.55
N LEU A 236 3.17 12.46 -17.09
CA LEU A 236 3.44 12.10 -18.47
C LEU A 236 2.79 13.07 -19.47
N LEU A 237 1.52 13.44 -19.24
CA LEU A 237 0.81 14.39 -20.10
C LEU A 237 1.43 15.80 -20.04
N ARG A 238 1.86 16.27 -18.87
CA ARG A 238 2.57 17.56 -18.73
C ARG A 238 3.91 17.58 -19.46
N HIS A 239 4.55 16.43 -19.59
CA HIS A 239 5.79 16.24 -20.34
C HIS A 239 5.56 15.96 -21.85
N GLY A 240 4.32 16.04 -22.33
CA GLY A 240 4.00 15.97 -23.76
C GLY A 240 3.69 14.57 -24.30
N ALA A 241 3.40 13.60 -23.43
CA ALA A 241 2.90 12.30 -23.89
C ALA A 241 1.58 12.46 -24.67
N ASP A 242 1.49 11.83 -25.84
CA ASP A 242 0.31 11.92 -26.71
C ASP A 242 -0.77 10.90 -26.30
N PRO A 243 -1.94 11.34 -25.78
CA PRO A 243 -3.02 10.43 -25.39
C PRO A 243 -3.76 9.81 -26.58
N LEU A 244 -3.50 10.27 -27.81
CA LEU A 244 -4.12 9.78 -29.05
C LEU A 244 -3.27 8.74 -29.77
N ALA A 245 -2.02 8.55 -29.35
CA ALA A 245 -1.19 7.47 -29.85
C ALA A 245 -1.86 6.11 -29.59
N ALA A 246 -1.76 5.19 -30.54
CA ALA A 246 -2.32 3.85 -30.42
C ALA A 246 -1.22 2.84 -30.06
N ASN A 247 -1.54 1.88 -29.21
CA ASN A 247 -0.69 0.71 -28.96
C ASN A 247 -0.77 -0.32 -30.12
N SER A 248 -0.05 -1.43 -29.99
CA SER A 248 -0.03 -2.55 -30.94
C SER A 248 -1.40 -3.17 -31.23
N ILE A 249 -2.36 -3.05 -30.30
CA ILE A 249 -3.75 -3.54 -30.46
C ILE A 249 -4.73 -2.43 -30.90
N GLY A 250 -4.22 -1.26 -31.30
CA GLY A 250 -5.00 -0.16 -31.86
C GLY A 250 -5.81 0.66 -30.84
N GLN A 251 -5.53 0.52 -29.54
CA GLN A 251 -6.18 1.29 -28.48
C GLN A 251 -5.37 2.53 -28.11
N THR A 252 -6.08 3.61 -27.85
CA THR A 252 -5.53 4.84 -27.27
C THR A 252 -5.68 4.85 -25.76
N SER A 253 -4.94 5.73 -25.08
CA SER A 253 -5.10 5.95 -23.63
C SER A 253 -6.54 6.26 -23.24
N GLN A 254 -7.30 6.98 -24.07
CA GLN A 254 -8.70 7.29 -23.78
C GLN A 254 -9.58 6.04 -23.76
N VAL A 255 -9.34 5.10 -24.67
CA VAL A 255 -10.07 3.81 -24.71
C VAL A 255 -9.71 2.98 -23.49
N LEU A 256 -8.42 2.85 -23.19
CA LEU A 256 -7.93 2.10 -22.03
C LEU A 256 -8.51 2.62 -20.71
N ALA A 257 -8.56 3.93 -20.50
CA ALA A 257 -9.13 4.53 -19.29
C ALA A 257 -10.63 4.19 -19.12
N ARG A 258 -11.38 4.11 -20.22
CA ARG A 258 -12.80 3.77 -20.21
C ARG A 258 -13.02 2.27 -19.98
N GLU A 259 -12.25 1.42 -20.65
CA GLU A 259 -12.33 -0.04 -20.51
C GLU A 259 -11.89 -0.50 -19.11
N ALA A 260 -10.85 0.11 -18.54
CA ALA A 260 -10.42 -0.15 -17.16
C ALA A 260 -11.31 0.51 -16.09
N GLY A 261 -12.22 1.41 -16.46
CA GLY A 261 -13.14 2.05 -15.53
C GLY A 261 -12.50 3.12 -14.63
N TRP A 262 -11.58 3.93 -15.16
CA TRP A 262 -10.94 5.06 -14.47
C TRP A 262 -11.52 6.42 -14.92
N PRO A 263 -12.68 6.86 -14.38
CA PRO A 263 -13.36 8.07 -14.85
C PRO A 263 -12.53 9.35 -14.60
N ARG A 264 -11.74 9.40 -13.53
CA ARG A 264 -10.85 10.53 -13.23
C ARG A 264 -9.76 10.68 -14.29
N ILE A 265 -9.12 9.59 -14.70
CA ILE A 265 -8.10 9.57 -15.76
C ILE A 265 -8.75 9.86 -17.12
N ALA A 266 -9.92 9.30 -17.40
CA ALA A 266 -10.64 9.55 -18.65
C ALA A 266 -10.99 11.04 -18.86
N ARG A 267 -11.28 11.78 -17.78
CA ARG A 267 -11.46 13.23 -17.78
C ARG A 267 -10.14 13.98 -17.98
N LEU A 268 -9.09 13.57 -17.27
CA LEU A 268 -7.74 14.14 -17.42
C LEU A 268 -7.24 14.06 -18.88
N LEU A 269 -7.44 12.91 -19.54
CA LEU A 269 -7.07 12.70 -20.95
C LEU A 269 -7.88 13.56 -21.93
N GLN A 270 -9.04 14.09 -21.52
CA GLN A 270 -9.85 15.05 -22.30
C GLN A 270 -9.45 16.51 -22.04
N GLY A 271 -8.45 16.74 -21.19
CA GLY A 271 -8.02 18.08 -20.78
C GLY A 271 -8.77 18.64 -19.57
N GLU A 272 -9.74 17.90 -19.01
CA GLU A 272 -10.46 18.29 -17.81
C GLU A 272 -9.64 17.90 -16.57
N GLY A 273 -9.20 18.88 -15.76
CA GLY A 273 -8.47 18.61 -14.51
C GLY A 273 -6.94 18.63 -14.63
N ALA A 274 -6.38 19.10 -15.75
CA ALA A 274 -4.94 19.33 -15.89
C ALA A 274 -4.38 20.29 -14.81
N ASP A 275 -5.22 21.19 -14.31
CA ASP A 275 -4.91 22.17 -13.26
C ASP A 275 -5.27 21.70 -11.83
N GLU A 276 -5.70 20.44 -11.62
CA GLU A 276 -5.95 19.95 -10.26
C GLU A 276 -4.66 20.08 -9.43
N PRO A 277 -4.68 20.84 -8.32
CA PRO A 277 -3.50 21.00 -7.48
C PRO A 277 -3.10 19.65 -6.94
N GLU A 278 -1.83 19.32 -7.11
CA GLU A 278 -1.25 18.06 -6.69
C GLU A 278 -1.58 17.80 -5.21
N PRO A 279 -1.96 16.57 -4.82
CA PRO A 279 -2.06 16.23 -3.42
C PRO A 279 -0.71 16.50 -2.79
N SER A 280 -0.63 17.55 -1.97
CA SER A 280 0.57 17.78 -1.19
C SER A 280 0.70 16.58 -0.26
N GLU A 281 1.69 15.73 -0.47
CA GLU A 281 2.20 14.96 0.67
C GLU A 281 2.39 15.99 1.77
N ALA A 282 1.70 15.81 2.89
CA ALA A 282 2.01 16.58 4.08
C ALA A 282 3.45 16.21 4.40
N LYS A 283 4.42 16.98 3.87
CA LYS A 283 5.84 16.84 4.19
C LYS A 283 5.88 16.93 5.70
N GLY A 284 6.02 15.76 6.34
CA GLY A 284 6.04 15.68 7.79
C GLY A 284 7.02 16.71 8.29
N PHE A 285 6.56 17.58 9.18
CA PHE A 285 7.37 18.71 9.65
C PHE A 285 8.73 18.18 10.09
N SER A 286 9.81 18.64 9.45
CA SER A 286 11.15 18.21 9.81
C SER A 286 11.39 18.56 11.28
N LEU A 287 11.53 17.56 12.14
CA LEU A 287 11.80 17.77 13.56
C LEU A 287 13.24 18.24 13.83
N ARG A 288 14.10 18.31 12.80
CA ARG A 288 15.49 18.74 12.91
C ARG A 288 15.68 20.14 13.51
N PRO A 289 15.02 21.21 13.03
CA PRO A 289 15.11 22.53 13.64
C PRO A 289 14.72 22.52 15.12
N VAL A 290 13.66 21.80 15.48
CA VAL A 290 13.22 21.66 16.88
C VAL A 290 14.27 20.90 17.70
N GLY A 291 14.81 19.82 17.17
CA GLY A 291 15.87 19.05 17.81
C GLY A 291 17.13 19.88 18.08
N LEU A 292 17.57 20.69 17.11
CA LEU A 292 18.75 21.56 17.28
C LEU A 292 18.54 22.62 18.36
N VAL A 293 17.34 23.21 18.45
CA VAL A 293 17.00 24.16 19.51
C VAL A 293 17.04 23.49 20.89
N LEU A 294 16.48 22.29 21.03
CA LEU A 294 16.51 21.55 22.29
C LEU A 294 17.94 21.21 22.72
N VAL A 295 18.81 20.81 21.78
CA VAL A 295 20.24 20.58 22.07
C VAL A 295 20.92 21.85 22.56
N ALA A 296 20.71 22.98 21.88
CA ALA A 296 21.32 24.25 22.25
C ALA A 296 20.88 24.71 23.66
N VAL A 297 19.59 24.61 23.97
CA VAL A 297 19.02 24.94 25.30
C VAL A 297 19.60 24.03 26.38
N ALA A 298 19.66 22.72 26.12
CA ALA A 298 20.20 21.76 27.08
C ALA A 298 21.69 21.96 27.34
N LEU A 299 22.49 22.24 26.30
CA LEU A 299 23.93 22.52 26.46
C LEU A 299 24.16 23.83 27.23
N ALA A 300 23.39 24.87 26.95
CA ALA A 300 23.45 26.11 27.71
C ALA A 300 23.10 25.87 29.19
N TRP A 301 22.06 25.08 29.47
CA TRP A 301 21.69 24.75 30.84
C TRP A 301 22.76 23.92 31.55
N LEU A 302 23.30 22.89 30.90
CA LEU A 302 24.41 22.09 31.43
C LEU A 302 25.67 22.91 31.66
N TYR A 303 25.94 23.93 30.83
CA TYR A 303 27.04 24.86 31.06
C TYR A 303 26.87 25.60 32.41
N PHE A 304 25.68 26.09 32.72
CA PHE A 304 25.40 26.71 34.01
C PHE A 304 25.42 25.72 35.18
N LEU A 305 24.99 24.46 34.97
CA LEU A 305 24.97 23.44 36.02
C LEU A 305 26.37 22.87 36.33
N VAL A 306 27.27 22.82 35.35
CA VAL A 306 28.59 22.17 35.49
C VAL A 306 29.72 23.20 35.51
N VAL A 307 29.82 24.03 34.48
CA VAL A 307 31.02 24.85 34.23
C VAL A 307 31.09 26.03 35.18
N VAL A 308 29.97 26.69 35.45
CA VAL A 308 29.92 27.84 36.36
C VAL A 308 30.30 27.43 37.80
N PRO A 309 29.68 26.41 38.42
CA PRO A 309 30.07 25.92 39.75
C PRO A 309 31.53 25.51 39.85
N VAL A 310 32.04 24.78 38.85
CA VAL A 310 33.44 24.31 38.80
C VAL A 310 34.42 25.49 38.74
N ASN A 311 34.14 26.50 37.91
CA ASN A 311 35.01 27.68 37.78
C ASN A 311 34.97 28.55 39.04
N SER A 312 33.79 28.73 39.66
CA SER A 312 33.65 29.44 40.93
C SER A 312 34.38 28.74 42.07
N ALA A 313 34.31 27.41 42.13
CA ALA A 313 35.05 26.61 43.12
C ALA A 313 36.57 26.74 42.92
N ARG A 314 37.06 26.70 41.67
CA ARG A 314 38.48 26.97 41.35
C ARG A 314 38.93 28.36 41.75
N ALA A 315 38.03 29.35 41.70
CA ALA A 315 38.27 30.71 42.13
C ALA A 315 38.17 30.90 43.65
N GLY A 316 37.91 29.84 44.43
CA GLY A 316 37.83 29.87 45.89
C GLY A 316 36.54 30.49 46.44
N GLN A 317 35.49 30.61 45.63
CA GLN A 317 34.19 31.12 46.06
C GLN A 317 33.35 30.00 46.71
N ALA A 318 32.44 30.36 47.62
CA ALA A 318 31.43 29.43 48.10
C ALA A 318 30.45 29.13 46.95
N VAL A 319 30.20 27.84 46.69
CA VAL A 319 29.38 27.39 45.57
C VAL A 319 28.26 26.48 46.07
N GLU A 320 27.04 26.74 45.62
CA GLU A 320 25.89 25.87 45.80
C GLU A 320 25.67 25.07 44.50
N VAL A 321 25.58 23.74 44.63
CA VAL A 321 25.35 22.85 43.48
C VAL A 321 23.85 22.63 43.33
N ALA A 322 23.34 22.84 42.12
CA ALA A 322 21.95 22.62 41.76
C ALA A 322 21.51 21.16 41.98
N GLY A 323 20.22 20.92 42.17
CA GLY A 323 19.71 19.62 42.57
C GLY A 323 19.83 18.55 41.48
N LYS A 324 19.78 17.27 41.88
CA LYS A 324 19.81 16.12 40.96
C LYS A 324 18.75 16.19 39.85
N LEU A 325 17.58 16.74 40.15
CA LEU A 325 16.48 16.89 39.20
C LEU A 325 16.83 17.83 38.04
N ASP A 326 17.61 18.88 38.28
CA ASP A 326 18.03 19.83 37.24
C ASP A 326 18.97 19.18 36.23
N PHE A 327 19.91 18.36 36.73
CA PHE A 327 20.80 17.57 35.87
C PHE A 327 20.03 16.51 35.07
N MET A 328 19.06 15.83 35.70
CA MET A 328 18.20 14.84 35.01
C MET A 328 17.39 15.51 33.91
N ALA A 329 16.76 16.65 34.17
CA ALA A 329 15.99 17.40 33.18
C ALA A 329 16.87 17.88 32.02
N ALA A 330 18.04 18.45 32.31
CA ALA A 330 18.95 18.94 31.27
C ALA A 330 19.47 17.81 30.35
N VAL A 331 19.83 16.66 30.91
CA VAL A 331 20.28 15.50 30.12
C VAL A 331 19.15 14.86 29.32
N LEU A 332 17.92 14.80 29.85
CA LEU A 332 16.76 14.30 29.12
C LEU A 332 16.41 15.19 27.92
N ILE A 333 16.46 16.51 28.08
CA ILE A 333 16.25 17.47 26.98
C ILE A 333 17.37 17.31 25.94
N LEU A 334 18.62 17.15 26.37
CA LEU A 334 19.75 16.91 25.47
C LEU A 334 19.55 15.63 24.64
N SER A 335 19.17 14.53 25.30
CA SER A 335 18.93 13.25 24.61
C SER A 335 17.75 13.33 23.63
N SER A 336 16.68 14.03 24.00
CA SER A 336 15.52 14.24 23.14
C SER A 336 15.85 15.12 21.93
N GLY A 337 16.64 16.18 22.13
CA GLY A 337 17.14 17.03 21.05
C GLY A 337 18.07 16.29 20.09
N ALA A 338 18.96 15.45 20.61
CA ALA A 338 19.82 14.59 19.81
C ALA A 338 19.02 13.55 19.00
N LEU A 339 17.93 13.02 19.58
CA LEU A 339 16.99 12.11 18.90
C LEU A 339 16.32 12.78 17.70
N CYS A 340 15.79 13.99 17.91
CA CYS A 340 15.05 14.75 16.91
C CYS A 340 15.96 15.31 15.81
N SER A 341 17.26 15.46 16.08
CA SER A 341 18.26 15.94 15.11
C SER A 341 18.92 14.80 14.31
N ASN A 342 19.05 13.60 14.88
CA ASN A 342 19.51 12.42 14.16
C ASN A 342 18.45 11.92 13.16
N GLY A 343 18.83 11.83 11.89
CA GLY A 343 17.93 11.44 10.79
C GLY A 343 17.47 9.98 10.84
N ALA A 344 16.92 9.51 9.70
CA ALA A 344 16.26 8.22 9.50
C ALA A 344 16.97 6.97 10.07
N GLY A 345 18.27 7.04 10.37
CA GLY A 345 19.03 5.94 11.00
C GLY A 345 18.55 5.56 12.40
N TYR A 346 18.31 6.52 13.29
CA TYR A 346 17.79 6.22 14.64
C TYR A 346 16.37 5.65 14.56
N PHE A 347 15.52 6.21 13.70
CA PHE A 347 14.15 5.72 13.47
C PHE A 347 14.12 4.28 12.93
N LYS A 348 14.98 3.96 11.96
CA LYS A 348 15.12 2.59 11.42
C LYS A 348 15.61 1.60 12.48
N LEU A 349 16.56 2.00 13.34
CA LEU A 349 17.03 1.16 14.44
C LEU A 349 15.93 0.96 15.51
N ARG A 350 15.22 2.04 15.86
CA ARG A 350 14.11 2.04 16.82
C ARG A 350 13.00 1.08 16.39
N GLN A 351 12.64 1.09 15.11
CA GLN A 351 11.62 0.19 14.53
C GLN A 351 11.97 -1.30 14.68
N ARG A 352 13.26 -1.64 14.74
CA ARG A 352 13.75 -3.04 14.88
C ARG A 352 13.72 -3.57 16.31
N THR A 353 13.34 -2.75 17.29
CA THR A 353 13.34 -3.16 18.71
C THR A 353 11.96 -3.58 19.21
N PRO A 354 11.87 -4.54 20.15
CA PRO A 354 10.60 -5.02 20.69
C PRO A 354 9.77 -3.89 21.33
N GLN A 355 8.43 -4.01 21.27
CA GLN A 355 7.52 -3.15 22.03
C GLN A 355 7.25 -3.74 23.41
N TRP A 356 7.26 -2.89 24.43
CA TRP A 356 6.82 -3.17 25.78
C TRP A 356 5.70 -2.17 26.12
N GLY A 357 4.44 -2.60 25.89
CA GLY A 357 3.28 -1.72 25.96
C GLY A 357 3.32 -0.63 24.87
N ALA A 358 3.14 0.63 25.26
CA ALA A 358 3.18 1.77 24.35
C ALA A 358 4.59 2.26 23.98
N SER A 359 5.64 1.69 24.60
CA SER A 359 7.03 2.14 24.47
C SER A 359 7.91 1.06 23.84
N ARG A 360 8.95 1.46 23.09
CA ARG A 360 9.94 0.51 22.56
C ARG A 360 11.03 0.25 23.61
N ALA A 361 11.57 -0.97 23.64
CA ALA A 361 12.62 -1.34 24.59
C ALA A 361 13.86 -0.43 24.47
N LEU A 362 14.18 0.04 23.26
CA LEU A 362 15.26 0.99 23.01
C LEU A 362 15.03 2.34 23.71
N ASP A 363 13.80 2.86 23.67
CA ASP A 363 13.47 4.16 24.26
C ASP A 363 13.57 4.09 25.79
N ILE A 364 13.10 2.99 26.39
CA ILE A 364 13.20 2.74 27.82
C ILE A 364 14.67 2.63 28.24
N GLY A 365 15.46 1.85 27.51
CA GLY A 365 16.90 1.69 27.77
C GLY A 365 17.66 3.02 27.66
N ALA A 366 17.38 3.81 26.63
CA ALA A 366 17.98 5.12 26.43
C ALA A 366 17.61 6.10 27.56
N MET A 367 16.36 6.12 27.99
CA MET A 367 15.91 6.97 29.10
C MET A 367 16.60 6.60 30.42
N LEU A 368 16.68 5.30 30.75
CA LEU A 368 17.36 4.84 31.96
C LEU A 368 18.87 5.17 31.92
N ALA A 369 19.52 4.99 30.78
CA ALA A 369 20.92 5.37 30.59
C ALA A 369 21.13 6.87 30.78
N ALA A 370 20.26 7.72 30.22
CA ALA A 370 20.30 9.16 30.38
C ALA A 370 20.17 9.59 31.87
N LEU A 371 19.26 8.96 32.62
CA LEU A 371 19.09 9.22 34.05
C LEU A 371 20.34 8.81 34.86
N LEU A 372 20.96 7.68 34.54
CA LEU A 372 22.20 7.24 35.19
C LEU A 372 23.34 8.21 34.92
N VAL A 373 23.50 8.66 33.68
CA VAL A 373 24.51 9.66 33.30
C VAL A 373 24.28 10.97 34.04
N ALA A 374 23.04 11.43 34.16
CA ALA A 374 22.71 12.66 34.89
C ALA A 374 23.07 12.58 36.38
N CYS A 375 22.71 11.47 37.04
CA CYS A 375 23.06 11.24 38.44
C CYS A 375 24.58 11.17 38.66
N ALA A 376 25.28 10.47 37.78
CA ALA A 376 26.74 10.37 37.84
C ALA A 376 27.40 11.75 37.63
N LEU A 377 26.89 12.55 36.68
CA LEU A 377 27.40 13.89 36.41
C LEU A 377 27.20 14.82 37.61
N HIS A 378 26.01 14.83 38.21
CA HIS A 378 25.73 15.59 39.43
C HIS A 378 26.68 15.19 40.57
N ASP A 379 26.80 13.89 40.85
CA ASP A 379 27.64 13.41 41.95
C ASP A 379 29.13 13.76 41.75
N GLN A 380 29.61 13.75 40.50
CA GLN A 380 30.98 14.19 40.17
C GLN A 380 31.19 15.69 40.39
N VAL A 381 30.24 16.53 39.93
CA VAL A 381 30.31 17.99 40.16
C VAL A 381 30.25 18.29 41.65
N GLN A 382 29.36 17.63 42.39
CA GLN A 382 29.22 17.81 43.83
C GLN A 382 30.52 17.42 44.58
N ARG A 383 31.12 16.28 44.25
CA ARG A 383 32.41 15.86 44.85
C ARG A 383 33.53 16.85 44.57
N TYR A 384 33.63 17.32 43.33
CA TYR A 384 34.67 18.25 42.92
C TYR A 384 34.53 19.63 43.59
N VAL A 385 33.30 20.13 43.70
CA VAL A 385 33.01 21.49 44.18
C VAL A 385 32.98 21.57 45.71
N ILE A 386 32.34 20.61 46.37
CA ILE A 386 32.11 20.67 47.83
C ILE A 386 33.26 20.04 48.62
N GLY A 387 34.07 19.17 48.00
CA GLY A 387 35.22 18.53 48.64
C GLY A 387 34.80 17.68 49.84
N HIS A 388 34.63 16.38 49.62
CA HIS A 388 34.74 15.41 50.71
C HIS A 388 36.10 14.73 50.66
#